data_AF-A0A939GAH5-F1
#
_entry.id   AF-A0A939GAH5-F1
#
_cell.length_a   1.000
_cell.length_b   1.000
_cell.length_c   1.000
_cell.angle_alpha   90.00
_cell.angle_beta   90.00
_cell.angle_gamma   90.00
#
_symmetry.space_group_name_H-M   'P 1'
#
loop_
_entity.id
_entity.type
_entity.pdbx_description
1 polymer ?
#
loop_
_entity_poly.entity_id
_entity_poly.type
_entity_poly.pdbx_seq_one_letter_code
_entity_poly.pdbx_strand_id
1 'polypeptide(L)' 'MLAEVTRPDGQTVQFGYDALGRRVSKTFRGKTTRWVWDGDKPLHEWTYERNRLIRKYCR' A
#
# COMPACT_ATOMS: atom_id res chain seq x y z
N MET A 1 3.50 -14.15 -6.01
CA MET A 1 3.18 -12.86 -5.38
C MET A 1 3.09 -11.81 -6.47
N LEU A 2 2.02 -11.02 -6.50
CA LEU A 2 1.73 -10.17 -7.66
C LEU A 2 2.10 -8.72 -7.37
N ALA A 3 3.25 -8.30 -7.89
CA ALA A 3 3.85 -6.99 -7.63
C ALA A 3 3.19 -5.84 -8.42
N GLU A 4 2.61 -6.13 -9.59
CA GLU A 4 2.02 -5.12 -10.46
C GLU A 4 0.79 -5.67 -11.20
N VAL A 5 -0.29 -4.89 -11.23
CA VAL A 5 -1.50 -5.13 -12.04
C VAL A 5 -1.70 -3.95 -12.96
N THR A 6 -1.70 -4.19 -14.27
CA THR A 6 -2.24 -3.24 -15.24
C THR A 6 -3.74 -3.52 -15.40
N ARG A 7 -4.57 -2.56 -15.01
CA ARG A 7 -6.03 -2.64 -15.21
C ARG A 7 -6.37 -2.47 -16.68
N PRO A 8 -7.53 -2.97 -17.14
CA PRO A 8 -8.01 -2.71 -18.51
C PRO A 8 -8.15 -1.22 -18.82
N ASP A 9 -8.28 -0.37 -17.80
CA ASP A 9 -8.31 1.10 -17.92
C ASP A 9 -6.93 1.73 -18.23
N GLY A 10 -5.90 0.93 -18.49
CA GLY A 10 -4.51 1.38 -18.71
C GLY A 10 -3.79 1.86 -17.45
N GLN A 11 -4.41 1.71 -16.28
CA GLN A 11 -3.84 2.16 -15.01
C GLN A 11 -3.09 1.05 -14.29
N THR A 12 -1.87 1.36 -13.87
CA THR A 12 -1.02 0.44 -13.12
C THR A 12 -1.26 0.56 -11.62
N VAL A 13 -1.41 -0.60 -10.96
CA VAL A 13 -1.42 -0.73 -9.50
C VAL A 13 -0.19 -1.52 -9.10
N GLN A 14 0.63 -0.92 -8.25
CA GLN A 14 1.79 -1.61 -7.69
C GLN A 14 1.48 -2.05 -6.27
N PHE A 15 1.94 -3.23 -5.91
CA PHE A 15 1.80 -3.81 -4.59
C PHE A 15 3.17 -4.23 -4.07
N GLY A 16 3.52 -3.77 -2.87
CA GLY A 16 4.66 -4.30 -2.13
C GLY A 16 4.19 -5.26 -1.06
N TYR A 17 4.99 -6.31 -0.84
CA TYR A 17 4.72 -7.29 0.19
C TYR A 17 5.99 -7.57 0.98
N ASP A 18 5.77 -8.06 2.20
CA ASP A 18 6.79 -8.53 3.12
C ASP A 18 7.27 -9.95 2.75
N ALA A 19 8.35 -10.41 3.37
CA ALA A 19 8.88 -11.78 3.25
C ALA A 19 7.85 -12.85 3.65
N LEU A 20 6.90 -12.51 4.53
CA LEU A 20 5.76 -13.36 4.91
C LEU A 20 4.60 -13.32 3.90
N GLY A 21 4.73 -12.61 2.78
CA GLY A 21 3.69 -12.50 1.75
C GLY A 21 2.53 -11.57 2.10
N ARG A 22 2.62 -10.84 3.22
CA ARG A 22 1.62 -9.82 3.62
C ARG A 22 1.82 -8.55 2.83
N ARG A 23 0.72 -7.91 2.42
CA ARG A 23 0.78 -6.65 1.68
C ARG A 23 1.19 -5.50 2.61
N VAL A 24 2.29 -4.82 2.28
CA VAL A 24 2.84 -3.68 3.06
C VAL A 24 2.71 -2.35 2.32
N SER A 25 2.53 -2.38 0.99
CA SER A 25 2.29 -1.16 0.22
C SER A 25 1.39 -1.37 -0.98
N LYS A 26 0.71 -0.30 -1.37
CA LYS A 26 -0.11 -0.21 -2.57
C LYS A 26 0.04 1.18 -3.16
N THR A 27 0.45 1.25 -4.42
CA THR A 27 0.56 2.50 -5.15
C THR A 27 -0.41 2.49 -6.32
N PHE A 28 -1.24 3.53 -6.41
CA PHE A 28 -2.21 3.70 -7.47
C PHE A 28 -2.44 5.18 -7.77
N ARG A 29 -2.29 5.58 -9.03
CA ARG A 29 -2.50 6.98 -9.50
C ARG A 29 -1.78 8.02 -8.62
N GLY A 30 -0.54 7.75 -8.21
CA GLY A 30 0.25 8.64 -7.35
C GLY A 30 -0.16 8.66 -5.86
N LYS A 31 -1.16 7.88 -5.47
CA LYS A 31 -1.51 7.61 -4.07
C LYS A 31 -0.81 6.35 -3.61
N THR A 32 0.00 6.45 -2.58
CA THR A 32 0.70 5.31 -1.97
C THR A 32 0.15 5.08 -0.57
N THR A 33 -0.51 3.96 -0.37
CA THR A 33 -0.92 3.49 0.96
C THR A 33 0.11 2.49 1.46
N ARG A 34 0.52 2.63 2.72
CA ARG A 34 1.44 1.73 3.42
C ARG A 34 0.79 1.21 4.69
N TRP A 35 1.15 -0.01 5.04
CA TRP A 35 0.69 -0.70 6.24
C TRP A 35 1.88 -1.24 7.01
N VAL A 36 1.84 -1.07 8.33
CA VAL A 36 2.71 -1.75 9.29
C VAL A 36 1.85 -2.73 10.06
N TRP A 37 2.35 -3.95 10.15
CA TRP A 37 1.68 -5.06 10.82
C TRP A 37 2.42 -5.39 12.12
N ASP A 38 1.66 -5.60 13.19
CA ASP A 38 2.11 -6.17 14.45
C ASP A 38 1.46 -7.55 14.61
N GLY A 39 2.23 -8.60 14.34
CA GLY A 39 1.71 -9.96 14.16
C GLY A 39 0.65 -10.01 13.05
N ASP A 40 -0.55 -10.44 13.38
CA ASP A 40 -1.70 -10.53 12.46
C ASP A 40 -2.55 -9.26 12.40
N LYS A 41 -2.20 -8.21 13.16
CA LYS A 41 -2.99 -6.98 13.25
C LYS A 41 -2.29 -5.81 12.55
N PRO A 42 -3.01 -5.00 11.75
CA PRO A 42 -2.45 -3.77 11.23
C PRO A 42 -2.29 -2.75 12.38
N LEU A 43 -1.05 -2.34 12.65
CA LEU A 43 -0.68 -1.37 13.67
C LEU A 43 -0.82 0.06 13.14
N HIS A 44 -0.29 0.28 11.93
CA HIS A 44 -0.27 1.61 11.32
C HIS A 44 -0.69 1.54 9.87
N GLU A 45 -1.59 2.44 9.47
CA GLU A 45 -1.93 2.69 8.08
C GLU A 45 -1.71 4.15 7.76
N TRP A 46 -1.09 4.43 6.63
CA TRP A 46 -1.03 5.79 6.15
C TRP A 46 -1.01 5.84 4.63
N THR A 47 -1.55 6.93 4.10
CA THR A 47 -1.60 7.19 2.67
C THR A 47 -0.92 8.50 2.37
N TYR A 48 -0.03 8.48 1.39
CA TYR A 48 0.59 9.64 0.80
C TYR A 48 0.03 9.91 -0.59
N GLU A 49 -0.06 11.17 -0.96
CA GLU A 49 -0.25 11.61 -2.35
C GLU A 49 0.84 12.64 -2.67
N ARG A 50 1.65 12.41 -3.71
CA ARG A 50 2.77 13.31 -4.07
C ARG A 50 3.66 13.67 -2.87
N ASN A 51 4.04 12.67 -2.07
CA ASN A 51 4.83 12.82 -0.85
C ASN A 51 4.16 13.64 0.29
N ARG A 52 2.87 13.96 0.18
CA ARG A 52 2.07 14.58 1.24
C ARG A 52 1.24 13.53 1.97
N LEU A 53 1.32 13.48 3.29
CA LEU A 53 0.48 12.62 4.12
C LEU A 53 -0.97 13.11 4.05
N ILE A 54 -1.86 12.29 3.49
CA ILE A 54 -3.29 12.62 3.35
C ILE A 54 -4.17 11.88 4.35
N ARG A 55 -3.72 10.72 4.84
CA ARG A 55 -4.41 9.93 5.86
C ARG A 55 -3.38 9.22 6.72
N LYS A 56 -3.51 9.29 8.04
CA LYS A 56 -2.73 8.54 9.01
C LYS A 56 -3.70 7.95 10.01
N TYR A 57 -3.66 6.64 10.17
CA TYR A 57 -4.44 5.90 11.13
C TYR A 57 -3.47 5.07 11.97
N CYS A 58 -3.38 5.43 13.25
CA CYS A 58 -2.70 4.63 14.25
C CYS A 58 -3.77 4.00 15.12
N ARG A 59 -3.66 2.70 15.34
CA ARG A 59 -4.41 2.05 16.40
C ARG A 59 -3.59 2.04 17.68
#